data_AF-A0A1F6MA04-F1
#
_entry.id   AF-A0A1F6MA04-F1
#
_cell.length_a   1.000
_cell.length_b   1.000
_cell.length_c   1.000
_cell.angle_alpha   90.00
_cell.angle_beta   90.00
_cell.angle_gamma   90.00
#
_symmetry.space_group_name_H-M   'P 1'
#
loop_
_entity.id
_entity.type
_entity.pdbx_description
1 polymer ?
#
loop_
_entity_poly.entity_id
_entity_poly.type
_entity_poly.pdbx_seq_one_letter_code
_entity_poly.pdbx_strand_id
1 'polypeptide(L)'
;MAPNFLEPLVDAMEQDKKISIAQSLMLTYPDTKIINTSGNKYHYLGLGYSDDFNKPLNQVELPAIKKIVYASGAACLLRADLLKKYGLWDSDYFIYHEDIEYNYRLKALGYQAVMVKDSHFFHKYTFGRNPTKNYYIERNRIAFLVSFYKWRTLLLILPAYLFLELGLLALSLVSGWLPSKLKAYRYWLKRSNRQQWLAKRATIQKLRTVNDRELLADAVGTISDSYSFTNNPLVRYIANPLLGTYWQLVKLVLFW
;
A
#
# COMPACT_ATOMS: atom_id res chain seq x y z
N MET A 1 7.19 12.48 18.92
CA MET A 1 5.89 11.82 19.24
C MET A 1 5.16 12.71 20.23
N ALA A 2 3.82 12.68 20.26
CA ALA A 2 3.06 13.34 21.34
C ALA A 2 3.13 12.50 22.64
N PRO A 3 2.99 13.10 23.84
CA PRO A 3 3.14 12.36 25.11
C PRO A 3 2.20 11.15 25.28
N ASN A 4 0.93 11.26 24.88
CA ASN A 4 -0.10 10.22 25.05
C ASN A 4 -0.40 9.46 23.74
N PHE A 5 0.64 9.18 22.94
CA PHE A 5 0.45 8.59 21.61
C PHE A 5 0.16 7.09 21.65
N LEU A 6 0.54 6.37 22.70
CA LEU A 6 0.48 4.91 22.73
C LEU A 6 -0.87 4.41 23.27
N GLU A 7 -1.37 5.05 24.32
CA GLU A 7 -2.58 4.68 25.05
C GLU A 7 -3.81 4.58 24.12
N PRO A 8 -4.08 5.55 23.22
CA PRO A 8 -5.20 5.43 22.28
C PRO A 8 -5.05 4.25 21.31
N LEU A 9 -3.81 3.89 20.92
CA LEU A 9 -3.57 2.74 20.05
C LEU A 9 -3.86 1.43 20.78
N VAL A 10 -3.40 1.32 22.03
CA VAL A 10 -3.64 0.15 22.88
C VAL A 10 -5.13 -0.01 23.12
N ASP A 11 -5.83 1.05 23.51
CA ASP A 11 -7.27 1.02 23.79
C ASP A 11 -8.07 0.54 22.56
N ALA A 12 -7.78 1.08 21.38
CA ALA A 12 -8.43 0.66 20.15
C ALA A 12 -8.22 -0.84 19.85
N MET A 13 -6.99 -1.34 20.01
CA MET A 13 -6.64 -2.75 19.74
C MET A 13 -7.13 -3.73 20.82
N GLU A 14 -7.37 -3.25 22.04
CA GLU A 14 -7.98 -4.06 23.10
C GLU A 14 -9.50 -4.19 22.94
N GLN A 15 -10.17 -3.13 22.47
CA GLN A 15 -11.62 -3.12 22.22
C GLN A 15 -12.03 -3.98 21.02
N ASP A 16 -11.20 -4.10 19.98
CA ASP A 16 -11.48 -4.96 18.82
C ASP A 16 -10.28 -5.84 18.47
N LYS A 17 -10.41 -7.14 18.77
CA LYS A 17 -9.38 -8.15 18.47
C LYS A 17 -9.20 -8.43 16.98
N LYS A 18 -10.09 -7.95 16.10
CA LYS A 18 -9.88 -7.97 14.63
C LYS A 18 -8.90 -6.90 14.17
N ILE A 19 -8.65 -5.86 14.97
CA ILE A 19 -7.63 -4.86 14.67
C ILE A 19 -6.26 -5.48 14.92
N SER A 20 -5.57 -5.78 13.84
CA SER A 20 -4.25 -6.38 13.87
C SER A 20 -3.12 -5.35 13.91
N ILE A 21 -3.38 -4.16 13.36
CA ILE A 21 -2.43 -3.06 13.27
C ILE A 21 -3.18 -1.75 13.50
N ALA A 22 -2.69 -0.91 14.41
CA ALA A 22 -3.18 0.45 14.63
C ALA A 22 -2.08 1.46 14.31
N GLN A 23 -2.36 2.42 13.44
CA GLN A 23 -1.46 3.50 13.06
C GLN A 23 -1.80 4.78 13.82
N SER A 24 -0.79 5.53 14.24
CA SER A 24 -0.99 6.92 14.65
C SER A 24 -1.46 7.79 13.47
N LEU A 25 -2.16 8.89 13.77
CA LEU A 25 -2.25 10.03 12.87
C LEU A 25 -0.85 10.65 12.74
N MET A 26 -0.29 10.61 11.54
CA MET A 26 1.05 11.12 11.29
C MET A 26 0.97 12.54 10.74
N LEU A 27 1.62 13.48 11.43
CA LEU A 27 1.77 14.86 11.03
C LEU A 27 3.21 15.12 10.60
N THR A 28 3.45 16.07 9.72
CA THR A 28 4.81 16.40 9.29
C THR A 28 5.59 17.07 10.43
N TYR A 29 6.91 17.04 10.34
CA TYR A 29 7.80 17.76 11.23
C TYR A 29 8.81 18.56 10.37
N PRO A 30 9.03 19.86 10.66
CA PRO A 30 8.63 20.59 11.87
C PRO A 30 7.20 21.14 11.87
N ASP A 31 6.50 21.18 10.73
CA ASP A 31 5.15 21.75 10.64
C ASP A 31 4.06 20.77 11.12
N THR A 32 3.91 20.66 12.44
CA THR A 32 3.01 19.72 13.12
C THR A 32 1.52 19.98 12.88
N LYS A 33 1.13 20.82 11.91
CA LYS A 33 -0.25 21.09 11.52
C LYS A 33 -0.62 20.48 10.16
N ILE A 34 0.35 19.95 9.44
CA ILE A 34 0.16 19.33 8.13
C ILE A 34 0.14 17.82 8.28
N ILE A 35 -0.82 17.15 7.64
CA ILE A 35 -0.93 15.71 7.64
C ILE A 35 0.17 15.11 6.75
N ASN A 36 0.95 14.19 7.32
CA ASN A 36 1.79 13.28 6.55
C ASN A 36 0.99 12.08 6.06
N THR A 37 0.21 11.44 6.93
CA THR A 37 -0.73 10.40 6.53
C THR A 37 -1.84 10.23 7.57
N SER A 38 -3.09 10.14 7.12
CA SER A 38 -4.26 9.74 7.93
C SER A 38 -4.58 8.24 7.77
N GLY A 39 -3.60 7.47 7.30
CA GLY A 39 -3.76 6.12 6.78
C GLY A 39 -3.34 6.07 5.32
N ASN A 40 -3.02 4.88 4.79
CA ASN A 40 -2.58 4.79 3.40
C ASN A 40 -3.63 4.17 2.49
N LYS A 41 -3.54 4.53 1.21
CA LYS A 41 -4.35 4.05 0.10
C LYS A 41 -3.51 3.13 -0.77
N TYR A 42 -4.16 2.13 -1.32
CA TYR A 42 -3.54 1.18 -2.23
C TYR A 42 -4.34 1.15 -3.53
N HIS A 43 -3.67 1.49 -4.62
CA HIS A 43 -4.19 1.36 -5.97
C HIS A 43 -4.25 -0.11 -6.37
N TYR A 44 -5.34 -0.57 -6.99
CA TYR A 44 -5.53 -1.99 -7.35
C TYR A 44 -4.43 -2.60 -8.25
N LEU A 45 -3.59 -1.76 -8.86
CA LEU A 45 -2.40 -2.15 -9.64
C LEU A 45 -1.08 -2.15 -8.84
N GLY A 46 -1.13 -2.12 -7.51
CA GLY A 46 0.04 -2.32 -6.67
C GLY A 46 0.80 -1.06 -6.26
N LEU A 47 0.18 0.12 -6.34
CA LEU A 47 0.80 1.38 -5.93
C LEU A 47 0.24 1.83 -4.57
N GLY A 48 1.11 1.98 -3.57
CA GLY A 48 0.75 2.55 -2.27
C GLY A 48 1.07 4.03 -2.18
N TYR A 49 0.21 4.79 -1.50
CA TYR A 49 0.44 6.20 -1.20
C TYR A 49 -0.32 6.64 0.05
N SER A 50 0.09 7.75 0.66
CA SER A 50 -0.52 8.29 1.87
C SER A 50 -1.80 9.05 1.57
N ASP A 51 -2.83 8.81 2.38
CA ASP A 51 -4.08 9.56 2.35
C ASP A 51 -3.89 10.91 3.04
N ASP A 52 -4.59 11.93 2.54
CA ASP A 52 -4.55 13.31 3.06
C ASP A 52 -3.16 13.95 3.15
N PHE A 53 -2.17 13.41 2.44
CA PHE A 53 -0.81 13.96 2.41
C PHE A 53 -0.81 15.44 2.03
N ASN A 54 -0.06 16.23 2.80
CA ASN A 54 0.13 17.67 2.62
C ASN A 54 -1.13 18.53 2.80
N LYS A 55 -2.20 17.98 3.40
CA LYS A 55 -3.39 18.76 3.79
C LYS A 55 -3.23 19.32 5.22
N PRO A 56 -3.71 20.55 5.49
CA PRO A 56 -3.84 21.05 6.85
C PRO A 56 -4.81 20.19 7.68
N LEU A 57 -4.43 19.85 8.91
CA LEU A 57 -5.24 19.00 9.79
C LEU A 57 -6.63 19.59 10.06
N ASN A 58 -6.75 20.92 10.17
CA ASN A 58 -8.02 21.61 10.41
C ASN A 58 -8.98 21.60 9.21
N GLN A 59 -8.56 21.09 8.05
CA GLN A 59 -9.38 20.97 6.84
C GLN A 59 -9.85 19.54 6.58
N VAL A 60 -9.50 18.59 7.45
CA VAL A 60 -9.82 17.18 7.26
C VAL A 60 -10.59 16.68 8.48
N GLU A 61 -11.84 16.28 8.28
CA GLU A 61 -12.63 15.61 9.31
C GLU A 61 -12.22 14.14 9.40
N LEU A 62 -11.71 13.75 10.57
CA LEU A 62 -11.29 12.37 10.85
C LEU A 62 -12.14 11.78 11.99
N PRO A 63 -12.68 10.55 11.82
CA PRO A 63 -13.30 9.83 12.93
C PRO A 63 -12.24 9.44 13.95
N ALA A 64 -12.65 9.11 15.18
CA ALA A 64 -11.73 8.67 16.23
C ALA A 64 -10.91 7.44 15.80
N ILE A 65 -11.58 6.47 15.17
CA ILE A 65 -10.97 5.28 14.55
C ILE A 65 -11.39 5.25 13.07
N LYS A 66 -10.41 5.26 12.17
CA LYS A 66 -10.62 5.16 10.72
C LYS A 66 -10.09 3.81 10.25
N LYS A 67 -10.91 3.00 9.56
CA LYS A 67 -10.40 1.83 8.84
C LYS A 67 -9.52 2.29 7.67
N ILE A 68 -8.35 1.68 7.52
CA ILE A 68 -7.36 2.05 6.49
C ILE A 68 -6.97 0.83 5.65
N VAL A 69 -6.46 1.07 4.44
CA VAL A 69 -6.10 -0.04 3.54
C VAL A 69 -4.84 -0.75 4.03
N TYR A 70 -3.85 0.05 4.44
CA TYR A 70 -2.67 -0.42 5.16
C TYR A 70 -2.12 0.68 6.07
N ALA A 71 -1.55 0.27 7.19
CA ALA A 71 -0.80 1.14 8.09
C ALA A 71 0.65 1.33 7.59
N SER A 72 1.18 2.55 7.76
CA SER A 72 2.60 2.85 7.58
C SER A 72 3.41 2.21 8.70
N GLY A 73 4.52 1.57 8.33
CA GLY A 73 5.49 1.04 9.29
C GLY A 73 6.17 2.10 10.16
N ALA A 74 6.07 3.39 9.81
CA ALA A 74 6.76 4.47 10.52
C ALA A 74 6.19 4.77 11.92
N ALA A 75 4.90 4.53 12.16
CA ALA A 75 4.24 4.76 13.44
C ALA A 75 3.00 3.88 13.59
N CYS A 76 3.23 2.59 13.87
CA CYS A 76 2.15 1.65 14.10
C CYS A 76 2.42 0.71 15.29
N LEU A 77 1.35 0.26 15.92
CA LEU A 77 1.33 -0.79 16.93
C LEU A 77 0.80 -2.08 16.29
N LEU A 78 1.48 -3.20 16.56
CA LEU A 78 1.15 -4.51 16.01
C LEU A 78 0.88 -5.51 17.14
N ARG A 79 -0.03 -6.45 16.89
CA ARG A 79 -0.30 -7.55 17.81
C ARG A 79 0.88 -8.54 17.87
N ALA A 80 1.47 -8.70 19.05
CA ALA A 80 2.60 -9.61 19.26
C ALA A 80 2.25 -11.08 19.01
N ASP A 81 1.02 -11.50 19.34
CA ASP A 81 0.53 -12.86 19.09
C ASP A 81 0.39 -13.16 17.59
N LEU A 82 -0.04 -12.18 16.79
CA LEU A 82 -0.12 -12.31 15.33
C LEU A 82 1.27 -12.34 14.68
N LEU A 83 2.23 -11.56 15.18
CA LEU A 83 3.63 -11.62 14.73
C LEU A 83 4.24 -13.01 14.99
N LYS A 84 4.02 -13.59 16.16
CA LYS A 84 4.49 -14.94 16.50
C LYS A 84 3.83 -16.01 15.64
N LYS A 85 2.53 -15.86 15.36
CA LYS A 85 1.73 -16.86 14.63
C LYS A 85 1.94 -16.81 13.11
N TYR A 86 2.01 -15.62 12.53
CA TYR A 86 2.02 -15.40 11.08
C TYR A 86 3.35 -14.86 10.55
N GLY A 87 4.39 -14.84 11.39
CA GLY A 87 5.73 -14.39 11.04
C GLY A 87 5.89 -12.87 11.07
N LEU A 88 7.15 -12.44 10.97
CA LEU A 88 7.55 -11.03 10.89
C LEU A 88 7.48 -10.50 9.45
N TRP A 89 8.00 -9.29 9.21
CA TRP A 89 8.16 -8.72 7.88
C TRP A 89 8.93 -9.65 6.95
N ASP A 90 8.50 -9.71 5.70
CA ASP A 90 9.16 -10.51 4.68
C ASP A 90 10.44 -9.80 4.19
N SER A 91 11.60 -10.33 4.62
CA SER A 91 12.92 -9.76 4.33
C SER A 91 13.25 -9.68 2.83
N ASP A 92 12.58 -10.48 1.98
CA ASP A 92 12.81 -10.42 0.54
C ASP A 92 12.30 -9.12 -0.09
N TYR A 93 11.36 -8.42 0.55
CA TYR A 93 10.95 -7.08 0.14
C TYR A 93 12.06 -6.05 0.38
N PHE A 94 12.89 -6.22 1.40
CA PHE A 94 13.94 -5.30 1.88
C PHE A 94 13.42 -3.90 2.27
N ILE A 95 12.88 -3.15 1.32
CA ILE A 95 12.29 -1.82 1.50
C ILE A 95 11.23 -1.55 0.41
N TYR A 96 10.21 -0.77 0.76
CA TYR A 96 8.98 -0.53 0.00
C TYR A 96 8.10 -1.78 -0.15
N HIS A 97 6.79 -1.60 0.04
CA HIS A 97 5.77 -2.67 0.03
C HIS A 97 5.88 -3.69 1.15
N GLU A 98 6.88 -3.66 2.02
CA GLU A 98 6.89 -4.51 3.22
C GLU A 98 5.65 -4.22 4.05
N ASP A 99 5.35 -2.92 4.29
CA ASP A 99 4.16 -2.42 4.99
C ASP A 99 2.86 -2.92 4.36
N ILE A 100 2.73 -2.79 3.04
CA ILE A 100 1.58 -3.29 2.28
C ILE A 100 1.46 -4.81 2.41
N GLU A 101 2.56 -5.57 2.25
CA GLU A 101 2.56 -7.03 2.33
C GLU A 101 1.99 -7.52 3.66
N TYR A 102 2.50 -7.02 4.77
CA TYR A 102 2.08 -7.51 6.09
C TYR A 102 0.63 -7.15 6.40
N ASN A 103 0.21 -5.92 6.05
CA ASN A 103 -1.19 -5.50 6.19
C ASN A 103 -2.12 -6.41 5.37
N TYR A 104 -1.76 -6.70 4.12
CA TYR A 104 -2.56 -7.59 3.28
C TYR A 104 -2.47 -9.06 3.67
N ARG A 105 -1.36 -9.51 4.26
CA ARG A 105 -1.23 -10.86 4.82
C ARG A 105 -2.22 -11.09 5.94
N LEU A 106 -2.37 -10.11 6.83
CA LEU A 106 -3.35 -10.18 7.91
C LEU A 106 -4.78 -9.91 7.42
N LYS A 107 -4.96 -9.01 6.45
CA LYS A 107 -6.26 -8.82 5.78
C LYS A 107 -6.74 -10.10 5.09
N ALA A 108 -5.83 -10.86 4.48
CA ALA A 108 -6.13 -12.14 3.86
C ALA A 108 -6.66 -13.18 4.86
N LEU A 109 -6.44 -12.98 6.16
CA LEU A 109 -6.88 -13.80 7.27
C LEU A 109 -8.12 -13.22 7.99
N GLY A 110 -8.70 -12.14 7.48
CA GLY A 110 -9.90 -11.50 8.04
C GLY A 110 -9.63 -10.42 9.10
N TYR A 111 -8.38 -10.04 9.32
CA TYR A 111 -8.03 -8.91 10.20
C TYR A 111 -8.13 -7.56 9.47
N GLN A 112 -8.08 -6.48 10.24
CA GLN A 112 -8.08 -5.13 9.72
C GLN A 112 -6.95 -4.27 10.30
N ALA A 113 -6.68 -3.17 9.60
CA ALA A 113 -5.82 -2.09 10.04
C ALA A 113 -6.64 -0.82 10.23
N VAL A 114 -6.27 -0.02 11.24
CA VAL A 114 -6.93 1.25 11.54
C VAL A 114 -5.93 2.37 11.75
N MET A 115 -6.38 3.62 11.59
CA MET A 115 -5.71 4.81 12.10
C MET A 115 -6.49 5.33 13.31
N VAL A 116 -5.79 5.67 14.38
CA VAL A 116 -6.37 6.23 15.61
C VAL A 116 -6.02 7.71 15.68
N LYS A 117 -7.04 8.57 15.59
CA LYS A 117 -6.89 10.02 15.46
C LYS A 117 -6.17 10.65 16.64
N ASP A 118 -6.48 10.19 17.85
CA ASP A 118 -5.96 10.80 19.08
C ASP A 118 -4.50 10.42 19.37
N SER A 119 -3.97 9.42 18.65
CA SER A 119 -2.56 9.06 18.66
C SER A 119 -1.78 9.88 17.63
N HIS A 120 -0.99 10.86 18.08
CA HIS A 120 -0.23 11.76 17.19
C HIS A 120 1.27 11.41 17.11
N PHE A 121 1.76 11.24 15.87
CA PHE A 121 3.17 11.04 15.57
C PHE A 121 3.72 12.12 14.64
N PHE A 122 4.83 12.77 15.01
CA PHE A 122 5.47 13.80 14.19
C PHE A 122 6.60 13.19 13.36
N HIS A 123 6.41 13.19 12.04
CA HIS A 123 7.28 12.50 11.09
C HIS A 123 8.18 13.49 10.36
N LYS A 124 9.49 13.43 10.65
CA LYS A 124 10.51 14.14 9.88
C LYS A 124 10.78 13.36 8.59
N TYR A 125 9.92 13.60 7.60
CA TYR A 125 9.96 12.92 6.32
C TYR A 125 10.55 13.82 5.23
N THR A 126 11.51 13.30 4.46
CA THR A 126 11.97 13.95 3.21
C THR A 126 11.72 12.99 2.05
N PHE A 127 10.96 13.44 1.05
CA PHE A 127 10.73 12.63 -0.16
C PHE A 127 12.01 12.61 -1.01
N GLY A 128 12.85 11.59 -0.81
CA GLY A 128 14.03 11.37 -1.64
C GLY A 128 13.70 10.60 -2.92
N ARG A 129 14.21 11.08 -4.07
CA ARG A 129 14.30 10.29 -5.30
C ARG A 129 15.66 9.58 -5.31
N ASN A 130 15.66 8.27 -5.14
CA ASN A 130 16.87 7.43 -5.21
C ASN A 130 16.65 6.38 -6.32
N PRO A 131 17.58 6.21 -7.28
CA PRO A 131 17.46 5.16 -8.30
C PRO A 131 17.21 3.76 -7.71
N THR A 132 17.78 3.46 -6.54
CA THR A 132 17.56 2.20 -5.82
C THR A 132 16.12 2.07 -5.32
N LYS A 133 15.46 3.17 -4.94
CA LYS A 133 14.05 3.17 -4.52
C LYS A 133 13.12 2.70 -5.64
N ASN A 134 13.27 3.23 -6.84
CA ASN A 134 12.41 2.85 -7.97
C ASN A 134 12.58 1.37 -8.36
N TYR A 135 13.79 0.83 -8.25
CA TYR A 135 14.02 -0.61 -8.47
C TYR A 135 13.20 -1.47 -7.50
N TYR A 136 13.26 -1.18 -6.19
CA TYR A 136 12.54 -1.96 -5.18
C TYR A 136 11.02 -1.79 -5.30
N ILE A 137 10.51 -0.56 -5.51
CA ILE A 137 9.08 -0.30 -5.73
C ILE A 137 8.56 -1.13 -6.91
N GLU A 138 9.25 -1.10 -8.07
CA GLU A 138 8.78 -1.81 -9.26
C GLU A 138 8.90 -3.34 -9.12
N ARG A 139 9.98 -3.82 -8.51
CA ARG A 139 10.16 -5.25 -8.23
C ARG A 139 9.07 -5.75 -7.27
N ASN A 140 8.86 -5.02 -6.17
CA ASN A 140 7.98 -5.43 -5.08
C ASN A 140 6.49 -5.27 -5.43
N ARG A 141 6.15 -4.31 -6.30
CA ARG A 141 4.81 -4.18 -6.87
C ARG A 141 4.37 -5.46 -7.58
N ILE A 142 5.22 -6.01 -8.44
CA ILE A 142 4.94 -7.28 -9.14
C ILE A 142 4.89 -8.44 -8.14
N ALA A 143 5.81 -8.49 -7.17
CA ALA A 143 5.83 -9.52 -6.14
C ALA A 143 4.51 -9.57 -5.38
N PHE A 144 4.04 -8.41 -4.95
CA PHE A 144 2.79 -8.27 -4.23
C PHE A 144 1.59 -8.75 -5.05
N LEU A 145 1.42 -8.26 -6.28
CA LEU A 145 0.32 -8.67 -7.16
C LEU A 145 0.31 -10.20 -7.37
N VAL A 146 1.48 -10.76 -7.70
CA VAL A 146 1.65 -12.20 -7.93
C VAL A 146 1.46 -13.01 -6.65
N SER A 147 1.76 -12.49 -5.47
CA SER A 147 1.59 -13.22 -4.22
C SER A 147 0.13 -13.25 -3.75
N PHE A 148 -0.59 -12.12 -3.86
CA PHE A 148 -1.88 -11.94 -3.21
C PHE A 148 -3.10 -12.17 -4.12
N TYR A 149 -3.04 -11.80 -5.40
CA TYR A 149 -4.25 -11.81 -6.24
C TYR A 149 -4.48 -13.18 -6.85
N LYS A 150 -5.71 -13.69 -6.88
CA LYS A 150 -6.01 -14.92 -7.63
C LYS A 150 -5.73 -14.72 -9.12
N TRP A 151 -5.42 -15.81 -9.82
CA TRP A 151 -5.03 -15.74 -11.23
C TRP A 151 -6.11 -15.10 -12.11
N ARG A 152 -7.39 -15.30 -11.77
CA ARG A 152 -8.53 -14.67 -12.44
C ARG A 152 -8.48 -13.15 -12.31
N THR A 153 -8.16 -12.65 -11.12
CA THR A 153 -7.97 -11.21 -10.87
C THR A 153 -6.78 -10.68 -11.64
N LEU A 154 -5.66 -11.41 -11.67
CA LEU A 154 -4.48 -11.02 -12.45
C LEU A 154 -4.80 -10.88 -13.95
N LEU A 155 -5.54 -11.82 -14.53
CA LEU A 155 -5.99 -11.72 -15.93
C LEU A 155 -6.97 -10.57 -16.12
N LEU A 156 -7.92 -10.42 -15.18
CA LEU A 156 -8.93 -9.37 -15.23
C LEU A 156 -8.33 -7.97 -15.18
N ILE A 157 -7.25 -7.74 -14.42
CA ILE A 157 -6.59 -6.43 -14.35
C ILE A 157 -5.49 -6.25 -15.40
N LEU A 158 -5.13 -7.29 -16.16
CA LEU A 158 -3.99 -7.28 -17.07
C LEU A 158 -4.02 -6.13 -18.08
N PRO A 159 -5.14 -5.80 -18.75
CA PRO A 159 -5.19 -4.67 -19.68
C PRO A 159 -4.83 -3.33 -19.00
N ALA A 160 -5.39 -3.07 -17.82
CA ALA A 160 -5.10 -1.86 -17.05
C ALA A 160 -3.67 -1.86 -16.50
N TYR A 161 -3.15 -3.03 -16.11
CA TYR A 161 -1.76 -3.19 -15.70
C TYR A 161 -0.80 -2.81 -16.84
N LEU A 162 -1.03 -3.33 -18.06
CA LEU A 162 -0.20 -3.01 -19.23
C LEU A 162 -0.25 -1.52 -19.58
N PHE A 163 -1.43 -0.91 -19.51
CA PHE A 163 -1.59 0.54 -19.70
C PHE A 163 -0.74 1.35 -18.69
N LEU A 164 -0.86 1.03 -17.39
CA LEU A 164 -0.05 1.66 -16.36
C LEU A 164 1.45 1.41 -16.59
N GLU A 165 1.82 0.20 -16.99
CA GLU A 165 3.21 -0.20 -17.20
C GLU A 165 3.88 0.61 -18.32
N LEU A 166 3.16 0.84 -19.43
CA LEU A 166 3.60 1.71 -20.52
C LEU A 166 3.81 3.15 -20.04
N GLY A 167 2.86 3.68 -19.25
CA GLY A 167 2.98 5.01 -18.64
C GLY A 167 4.19 5.13 -17.72
N LEU A 168 4.42 4.13 -16.86
CA LEU A 168 5.59 4.08 -15.98
C LEU A 168 6.90 3.92 -16.75
N LEU A 169 6.90 3.19 -17.88
CA LEU A 169 8.08 3.05 -18.73
C LEU A 169 8.45 4.38 -19.38
N ALA A 170 7.48 5.09 -19.96
CA ALA A 170 7.67 6.43 -20.51
C ALA A 170 8.14 7.41 -19.43
N LEU A 171 7.51 7.40 -18.25
CA LEU A 171 7.93 8.22 -17.11
C LEU A 171 9.36 7.89 -16.67
N SER A 172 9.74 6.61 -16.66
CA SER A 172 11.09 6.19 -16.27
C SER A 172 12.18 6.69 -17.21
N LEU A 173 11.86 6.77 -18.51
CA LEU A 173 12.75 7.31 -19.53
C LEU A 173 12.93 8.82 -19.33
N VAL A 174 11.82 9.56 -19.25
CA VAL A 174 11.83 11.03 -19.09
C VAL A 174 12.44 11.47 -17.75
N SER A 175 12.21 10.70 -16.69
CA SER A 175 12.70 11.03 -15.34
C SER A 175 14.07 10.44 -15.00
N GLY A 176 14.75 9.81 -15.97
CA GLY A 176 16.15 9.36 -15.82
C GLY A 176 16.36 8.13 -14.94
N TRP A 177 15.33 7.31 -14.67
CA TRP A 177 15.44 6.10 -13.84
C TRP A 177 15.13 4.79 -14.59
N LEU A 178 15.07 4.83 -15.92
CA LEU A 178 14.90 3.65 -16.78
C LEU A 178 15.83 2.48 -16.42
N PRO A 179 17.13 2.66 -16.08
CA PRO A 179 17.99 1.55 -15.66
C PRO A 179 17.43 0.76 -14.46
N SER A 180 16.82 1.45 -13.48
CA SER A 180 16.19 0.81 -12.33
C SER A 180 14.96 -0.01 -12.73
N LYS A 181 14.17 0.47 -13.68
CA LYS A 181 13.00 -0.24 -14.22
C LYS A 181 13.41 -1.50 -14.98
N LEU A 182 14.42 -1.40 -15.86
CA LEU A 182 14.98 -2.55 -16.58
C LEU A 182 15.62 -3.56 -15.62
N LYS A 183 16.28 -3.09 -14.56
CA LYS A 183 16.81 -3.96 -13.50
C LYS A 183 15.69 -4.75 -12.80
N ALA A 184 14.53 -4.13 -12.55
CA ALA A 184 13.36 -4.83 -12.00
C ALA A 184 12.84 -5.90 -12.97
N TYR A 185 12.75 -5.62 -14.27
CA TYR A 185 12.38 -6.63 -15.26
C TYR A 185 13.38 -7.79 -15.32
N ARG A 186 14.70 -7.49 -15.36
CA ARG A 186 15.76 -8.51 -15.32
C ARG A 186 15.69 -9.40 -14.09
N TYR A 187 15.26 -8.86 -12.94
CA TYR A 187 15.01 -9.66 -11.74
C TYR A 187 13.93 -10.72 -12.00
N TRP A 188 12.82 -10.36 -12.66
CA TRP A 188 11.72 -11.28 -12.96
C TRP A 188 12.02 -12.27 -14.10
N LEU A 189 13.01 -11.98 -14.97
CA LEU A 189 13.48 -12.93 -15.99
C LEU A 189 14.22 -14.15 -15.39
N LYS A 190 14.76 -14.04 -14.16
CA LYS A 190 15.42 -15.17 -13.49
C LYS A 190 14.38 -16.17 -12.95
N ARG A 191 14.55 -17.45 -13.29
CA ARG A 191 13.66 -18.54 -12.83
C ARG A 191 13.64 -18.69 -11.31
N SER A 192 14.80 -18.60 -10.66
CA SER A 192 14.92 -18.71 -9.21
C SER A 192 14.06 -17.68 -8.47
N ASN A 193 14.11 -16.43 -8.92
CA ASN A 193 13.30 -15.34 -8.36
C ASN A 193 11.80 -15.61 -8.54
N ARG A 194 11.36 -16.05 -9.72
CA ARG A 194 9.95 -16.42 -9.94
C ARG A 194 9.51 -17.56 -9.02
N GLN A 195 10.34 -18.60 -8.89
CA GLN A 195 10.04 -19.75 -8.03
C GLN A 195 9.91 -19.35 -6.57
N GLN A 196 10.77 -18.46 -6.08
CA GLN A 196 10.68 -17.91 -4.73
C GLN A 196 9.33 -17.23 -4.48
N TRP A 197 8.89 -16.32 -5.36
CA TRP A 197 7.60 -15.62 -5.20
C TRP A 197 6.39 -16.54 -5.41
N LEU A 198 6.49 -17.54 -6.28
CA LEU A 198 5.45 -18.55 -6.46
C LEU A 198 5.32 -19.48 -5.24
N ALA A 199 6.42 -19.80 -4.56
CA ALA A 199 6.37 -20.54 -3.30
C ALA A 199 5.65 -19.73 -2.21
N LYS A 200 5.95 -18.43 -2.10
CA LYS A 200 5.23 -17.53 -1.19
C LYS A 200 3.77 -17.39 -1.53
N ARG A 201 3.45 -17.25 -2.82
CA ARG A 201 2.07 -17.28 -3.33
C ARG A 201 1.35 -18.53 -2.85
N ALA A 202 1.95 -19.73 -3.01
CA ALA A 202 1.31 -20.97 -2.58
C ALA A 202 0.95 -20.95 -1.09
N THR A 203 1.86 -20.46 -0.23
CA THR A 203 1.59 -20.29 1.20
C THR A 203 0.47 -19.30 1.47
N ILE A 204 0.52 -18.11 0.87
CA ILE A 204 -0.50 -17.06 1.06
C ILE A 204 -1.88 -17.54 0.59
N GLN A 205 -1.96 -18.13 -0.60
CA GLN A 205 -3.23 -18.61 -1.16
C GLN A 205 -3.79 -19.82 -0.40
N LYS A 206 -2.95 -20.60 0.29
CA LYS A 206 -3.40 -21.69 1.17
C LYS A 206 -3.93 -21.17 2.51
N LEU A 207 -3.31 -20.14 3.07
CA LEU A 207 -3.65 -19.61 4.39
C LEU A 207 -4.84 -18.65 4.36
N ARG A 208 -5.07 -17.95 3.24
CA ARG A 208 -6.12 -16.92 3.15
C ARG A 208 -7.51 -17.50 3.43
N THR A 209 -8.32 -16.72 4.12
CA THR A 209 -9.73 -17.03 4.43
C THR A 209 -10.70 -16.12 3.67
N VAL A 210 -10.22 -14.98 3.16
CA VAL A 210 -11.03 -14.01 2.41
C VAL A 210 -10.83 -14.17 0.91
N ASN A 211 -11.85 -13.79 0.15
CA ASN A 211 -11.86 -13.79 -1.32
C ASN A 211 -11.19 -12.49 -1.87
N ASP A 212 -10.94 -12.37 -3.17
CA ASP A 212 -10.31 -11.16 -3.74
C ASP A 212 -11.23 -9.93 -3.68
N ARG A 213 -12.55 -10.12 -3.77
CA ARG A 213 -13.54 -9.04 -3.56
C ARG A 213 -13.36 -8.36 -2.21
N GLU A 214 -13.23 -9.15 -1.14
CA GLU A 214 -13.02 -8.68 0.23
C GLU A 214 -11.61 -8.09 0.42
N LEU A 215 -10.59 -8.78 -0.11
CA LEU A 215 -9.19 -8.33 -0.02
C LEU A 215 -9.01 -6.95 -0.67
N LEU A 216 -9.68 -6.71 -1.80
CA LEU A 216 -9.57 -5.49 -2.61
C LEU A 216 -10.72 -4.51 -2.42
N ALA A 217 -11.63 -4.75 -1.47
CA ALA A 217 -12.80 -3.89 -1.24
C ALA A 217 -12.43 -2.40 -1.04
N ASP A 218 -11.33 -2.15 -0.35
CA ASP A 218 -10.84 -0.80 -0.02
C ASP A 218 -9.77 -0.29 -1.01
N ALA A 219 -9.44 -1.06 -2.06
CA ALA A 219 -8.49 -0.64 -3.08
C ALA A 219 -9.09 0.45 -3.97
N VAL A 220 -8.26 1.42 -4.35
CA VAL A 220 -8.67 2.58 -5.16
C VAL A 220 -8.25 2.41 -6.62
N GLY A 221 -8.96 3.09 -7.53
CA GLY A 221 -8.64 3.12 -8.96
C GLY A 221 -7.94 4.40 -9.43
N THR A 222 -7.62 5.30 -8.50
CA THR A 222 -6.96 6.58 -8.77
C THR A 222 -5.79 6.80 -7.82
N ILE A 223 -4.85 7.63 -8.25
CA ILE A 223 -3.72 8.07 -7.43
C ILE A 223 -3.96 9.53 -7.03
N SER A 224 -3.61 9.88 -5.80
CA SER A 224 -3.77 11.26 -5.30
C SER A 224 -2.84 12.23 -6.04
N ASP A 225 -3.34 13.42 -6.34
CA ASP A 225 -2.57 14.55 -6.89
C ASP A 225 -1.72 15.26 -5.82
N SER A 226 -1.79 14.83 -4.55
CA SER A 226 -1.04 15.39 -3.41
C SER A 226 0.48 15.30 -3.55
N TYR A 227 0.98 14.49 -4.47
CA TYR A 227 2.42 14.32 -4.68
C TYR A 227 2.89 15.09 -5.92
N SER A 228 4.09 15.67 -5.83
CA SER A 228 4.67 16.44 -6.95
C SER A 228 4.84 15.65 -8.25
N PHE A 229 4.97 14.32 -8.18
CA PHE A 229 5.09 13.46 -9.36
C PHE A 229 3.74 12.98 -9.92
N THR A 230 2.67 13.09 -9.15
CA THR A 230 1.30 12.73 -9.57
C THR A 230 0.49 13.95 -9.99
N ASN A 231 0.92 15.16 -9.59
CA ASN A 231 0.41 16.43 -10.08
C ASN A 231 0.84 16.68 -11.55
N ASN A 232 0.35 15.83 -12.46
CA ASN A 232 0.60 15.85 -13.89
C ASN A 232 -0.76 15.79 -14.63
N PRO A 233 -1.01 16.66 -15.62
CA PRO A 233 -2.24 16.63 -16.41
C PRO A 233 -2.57 15.26 -17.02
N LEU A 234 -1.58 14.49 -17.45
CA LEU A 234 -1.78 13.13 -17.99
C LEU A 234 -2.30 12.17 -16.91
N VAL A 235 -1.79 12.28 -15.67
CA VAL A 235 -2.28 11.45 -14.57
C VAL A 235 -3.70 11.86 -14.21
N ARG A 236 -3.95 13.16 -14.06
CA ARG A 236 -5.24 13.70 -13.62
C ARG A 236 -6.37 13.52 -14.64
N TYR A 237 -6.12 13.79 -15.91
CA TYR A 237 -7.16 13.85 -16.94
C TYR A 237 -7.21 12.61 -17.84
N ILE A 238 -6.20 11.74 -17.82
CA ILE A 238 -6.18 10.53 -18.64
C ILE A 238 -6.09 9.28 -17.77
N ALA A 239 -5.00 9.10 -17.02
CA ALA A 239 -4.77 7.85 -16.29
C ALA A 239 -5.82 7.60 -15.19
N ASN A 240 -6.10 8.60 -14.35
CA ASN A 240 -7.07 8.48 -13.25
C ASN A 240 -8.49 8.20 -13.76
N PRO A 241 -9.05 8.92 -14.74
CA PRO A 241 -10.37 8.60 -15.28
C PRO A 241 -10.45 7.20 -15.89
N LEU A 242 -9.44 6.80 -16.68
CA LEU A 242 -9.43 5.49 -17.33
C LEU A 242 -9.30 4.34 -16.33
N LEU A 243 -8.27 4.38 -15.48
CA LEU A 243 -8.01 3.34 -14.47
C LEU A 243 -9.10 3.31 -13.39
N GLY A 244 -9.62 4.47 -13.02
CA GLY A 244 -10.70 4.61 -12.06
C GLY A 244 -11.99 3.98 -12.55
N THR A 245 -12.39 4.32 -13.79
CA THR A 245 -13.59 3.75 -14.42
C THR A 245 -13.42 2.24 -14.63
N TYR A 246 -12.27 1.81 -15.13
CA TYR A 246 -11.95 0.40 -15.28
C TYR A 246 -12.07 -0.37 -13.97
N TRP A 247 -11.57 0.20 -12.87
CA TRP A 247 -11.69 -0.42 -11.56
C TRP A 247 -13.13 -0.55 -11.07
N GLN A 248 -14.00 0.43 -11.35
CA GLN A 248 -15.42 0.30 -11.02
C GLN A 248 -16.06 -0.87 -11.78
N LEU A 249 -15.74 -1.05 -13.06
CA LEU A 249 -16.22 -2.19 -13.86
C LEU A 249 -15.69 -3.53 -13.34
N VAL A 250 -14.41 -3.60 -13.00
CA VAL A 250 -13.80 -4.80 -12.41
C VAL A 250 -14.51 -5.21 -11.12
N LYS A 251 -14.86 -4.26 -10.24
CA LYS A 251 -15.58 -4.55 -8.99
C LYS A 251 -16.97 -5.15 -9.21
N LEU A 252 -17.61 -4.94 -10.36
CA LEU A 252 -18.92 -5.56 -10.68
C LEU A 252 -18.81 -7.07 -10.92
N VAL A 253 -17.66 -7.53 -11.42
CA VAL A 253 -17.44 -8.93 -11.80
C VAL A 253 -16.46 -9.66 -10.86
N LEU A 254 -15.82 -8.94 -9.93
CA LEU A 254 -14.95 -9.51 -8.91
C LEU A 254 -15.77 -10.06 -7.75
N PHE A 255 -16.20 -11.31 -7.84
CA PHE A 255 -16.98 -12.00 -6.80
C PHE A 255 -16.24 -13.13 -6.08
N TRP A 256 -15.02 -13.46 -6.53
CA TRP A 256 -14.16 -14.50 -5.96
C TRP A 256 -13.03 -13.91 -5.11
#